data_AF-A0A7Y2G7K1-F1
#
_entry.id   AF-A0A7Y2G7K1-F1
#
_cell.length_a   1.000
_cell.length_b   1.000
_cell.length_c   1.000
_cell.angle_alpha   90.00
_cell.angle_beta   90.00
_cell.angle_gamma   90.00
#
_symmetry.space_group_name_H-M   'P 1'
#
loop_
_entity.id
_entity.type
_entity.pdbx_description
1 polymer ?
#
loop_
_entity_poly.entity_id
_entity_poly.type
_entity_poly.pdbx_seq_one_letter_code
_entity_poly.pdbx_strand_id
1 'polypeptide(L)' 'PVHVLTEPDAPQPRLHRDLGQGMAASVGRLRPCPLLDWKFTTLSHNTLRGAAGGSLLVAELAVARGLVPGS' A
#
# COMPACT_ATOMS: atom_id res chain seq x y z
N PRO A 1 -5.89 -0.50 1.00
CA PRO A 1 -6.23 0.52 -0.03
C PRO A 1 -5.08 0.73 -1.03
N VAL A 2 -5.41 1.09 -2.28
CA VAL A 2 -4.46 1.45 -3.34
C VAL A 2 -4.81 2.85 -3.85
N HIS A 3 -3.82 3.74 -3.91
CA HIS A 3 -3.97 5.10 -4.40
C HIS A 3 -3.20 5.27 -5.72
N VAL A 4 -3.88 5.68 -6.77
CA VAL A 4 -3.26 5.95 -8.07
C VAL A 4 -2.93 7.44 -8.15
N LEU A 5 -1.67 7.76 -8.42
CA LEU A 5 -1.15 9.12 -8.55
C LEU A 5 -0.89 9.41 -10.03
N THR A 6 -1.41 10.54 -10.51
CA THR A 6 -1.34 10.94 -11.92
C THR A 6 -0.18 11.89 -12.22
N GLU A 7 0.44 12.45 -11.19
CA GLU A 7 1.56 13.38 -11.30
C GLU A 7 2.78 12.65 -11.92
N PRO A 8 3.50 13.27 -12.87
CA PRO A 8 4.56 12.60 -13.63
C PRO A 8 5.71 12.05 -12.77
N ASP A 9 6.02 12.73 -11.67
CA ASP A 9 7.13 12.44 -10.77
C ASP A 9 6.71 11.63 -9.54
N ALA A 10 5.42 11.42 -9.31
CA ALA A 10 4.89 10.58 -8.24
C ALA A 10 5.03 9.07 -8.56
N PRO A 11 5.12 8.18 -7.54
CA PRO A 11 5.20 8.49 -6.12
C PRO A 11 6.62 8.91 -5.69
N GLN A 12 6.67 9.80 -4.70
CA GLN A 12 7.89 10.21 -4.00
C GLN A 12 7.84 9.77 -2.53
N PRO A 13 8.86 9.04 -1.99
CA PRO A 13 8.84 8.50 -0.64
C PRO A 13 8.53 9.52 0.46
N ARG A 14 9.17 10.71 0.41
CA ARG A 14 9.00 11.75 1.42
C ARG A 14 7.60 12.37 1.44
N LEU A 15 6.95 12.44 0.27
CA LEU A 15 5.65 13.10 0.14
C LEU A 15 4.48 12.15 0.32
N HIS A 16 4.65 10.87 -0.02
CA HIS A 16 3.52 9.96 -0.19
C HIS A 16 3.54 8.73 0.72
N ARG A 17 4.60 8.51 1.53
CA ARG A 17 4.66 7.33 2.42
C ARG A 17 3.53 7.31 3.46
N ASP A 18 3.02 8.47 3.85
CA ASP A 18 2.01 8.60 4.91
C ASP A 18 0.56 8.60 4.37
N LEU A 19 0.37 8.45 3.05
CA LEU A 19 -0.97 8.31 2.46
C LEU A 19 -1.74 7.15 3.08
N GLY A 20 -3.04 7.37 3.35
CA GLY A 20 -3.87 6.41 4.06
C GLY A 20 -3.29 6.02 5.42
N GLN A 21 -2.70 6.97 6.14
CA GLN A 21 -2.03 6.76 7.44
C GLN A 21 -0.90 5.71 7.37
N GLY A 22 -0.16 5.69 6.26
CA GLY A 22 0.90 4.70 6.01
C GLY A 22 0.40 3.30 5.66
N MET A 23 -0.91 3.10 5.56
CA MET A 23 -1.55 1.84 5.18
C MET A 23 -1.96 1.79 3.70
N ALA A 24 -1.81 2.87 2.94
CA ALA A 24 -1.99 2.83 1.49
C ALA A 24 -0.76 2.30 0.75
N ALA A 25 -1.00 1.63 -0.37
CA ALA A 25 0.00 1.46 -1.42
C ALA A 25 -0.26 2.53 -2.49
N SER A 26 0.76 3.28 -2.88
CA SER A 26 0.68 4.29 -3.93
C SER A 26 1.23 3.74 -5.24
N VAL A 27 0.55 3.99 -6.35
CA VAL A 27 0.95 3.58 -7.70
C VAL A 27 1.01 4.81 -8.59
N GLY A 28 2.11 5.01 -9.31
CA GLY A 28 2.25 6.11 -10.26
C GLY A 28 3.05 5.72 -11.49
N ARG A 29 3.19 6.66 -12.44
CA ARG A 29 3.91 6.45 -13.71
C ARG A 29 3.41 5.26 -14.54
N LEU A 30 2.09 5.00 -14.44
CA LEU A 30 1.44 3.91 -15.16
C LEU A 30 1.47 4.21 -16.66
N ARG A 31 2.10 3.33 -17.42
CA ARG A 31 2.21 3.45 -18.88
C ARG A 31 2.36 2.08 -19.54
N PRO A 32 2.01 1.96 -20.84
CA PRO A 32 2.32 0.78 -21.62
C PRO A 32 3.82 0.51 -21.64
N CYS A 33 4.19 -0.77 -21.61
CA CYS A 33 5.56 -1.22 -21.83
C CYS A 33 5.62 -1.94 -23.18
N PRO A 34 6.74 -1.87 -23.92
CA PRO A 34 6.88 -2.61 -25.18
C PRO A 34 7.29 -4.08 -24.99
N LEU A 35 7.81 -4.45 -23.81
CA LEU A 35 8.26 -5.82 -23.50
C LEU A 35 7.26 -6.61 -22.65
N LEU A 36 6.59 -5.92 -21.73
CA LEU A 36 5.49 -6.42 -20.90
C LEU A 36 4.27 -5.55 -21.21
N ASP A 37 3.09 -5.81 -20.65
CA ASP A 37 1.91 -4.97 -20.95
C ASP A 37 2.01 -3.58 -20.31
N TRP A 38 2.43 -3.52 -19.04
CA TRP A 38 2.40 -2.30 -18.22
C TRP A 38 3.68 -2.09 -17.41
N LYS A 39 4.00 -0.82 -17.20
CA LYS A 39 5.07 -0.38 -16.30
C LYS A 39 4.55 0.72 -15.39
N PHE A 40 4.87 0.62 -14.11
CA PHE A 40 4.49 1.59 -13.09
C PHE A 40 5.51 1.55 -11.93
N THR A 41 5.37 2.50 -11.01
CA THR A 41 6.17 2.60 -9.79
C THR A 41 5.24 2.48 -8.59
N THR A 42 5.64 1.68 -7.59
CA THR A 42 4.87 1.49 -6.35
C THR A 42 5.64 1.99 -5.14
N LEU A 43 4.93 2.58 -4.19
CA LEU A 43 5.45 2.99 -2.88
C LEU A 43 4.54 2.47 -1.76
N SER A 44 5.14 1.96 -0.70
CA SER A 44 4.46 1.58 0.54
C SER A 44 5.31 1.97 1.75
N HIS A 45 4.67 2.15 2.90
CA HIS A 45 5.37 2.37 4.16
C HIS A 45 5.81 1.03 4.76
N ASN A 46 7.12 0.79 4.83
CA ASN A 46 7.68 -0.49 5.27
C ASN A 46 7.43 -0.81 6.75
N THR A 47 7.51 0.17 7.66
CA THR A 47 7.29 -0.07 9.11
C THR A 47 5.81 -0.06 9.50
N LEU A 48 4.98 0.77 8.86
CA LEU A 48 3.53 0.78 9.08
C LEU A 48 2.89 -0.38 8.32
N ARG A 49 2.62 -0.23 7.01
CA ARG A 49 2.00 -1.31 6.22
C ARG A 49 2.82 -2.60 6.21
N GLY A 50 4.13 -2.50 6.01
CA GLY A 50 4.99 -3.68 5.84
C GLY A 50 5.29 -4.46 7.13
N ALA A 51 5.07 -3.86 8.31
CA ALA A 51 5.31 -4.51 9.59
C ALA A 51 4.12 -4.36 10.55
N ALA A 52 4.06 -3.28 11.33
CA ALA A 52 3.12 -3.20 12.45
C ALA A 52 1.64 -3.20 12.00
N GLY A 53 1.30 -2.36 11.04
CA GLY A 53 -0.06 -2.23 10.53
C GLY A 53 -0.52 -3.46 9.74
N GLY A 54 0.39 -4.14 9.04
CA GLY A 54 0.06 -5.41 8.37
C GLY A 54 -0.34 -6.50 9.37
N SER A 55 0.42 -6.64 10.47
CA SER A 55 0.13 -7.59 11.53
C SER A 55 -1.17 -7.27 12.27
N LEU A 56 -1.44 -6.00 12.56
CA LEU A 56 -2.71 -5.57 13.18
C LEU A 56 -3.90 -5.90 12.29
N LEU A 57 -3.82 -5.61 10.99
CA LEU A 57 -4.91 -5.92 10.05
C LEU A 57 -5.19 -7.44 9.98
N VAL A 58 -4.15 -8.26 10.05
CA VAL A 58 -4.31 -9.73 10.12
C VAL A 58 -4.98 -10.15 11.44
N ALA A 59 -4.60 -9.53 12.56
CA ALA A 59 -5.21 -9.81 13.86
C ALA A 59 -6.70 -9.41 13.90
N GLU A 60 -7.04 -8.21 13.40
CA GLU A 60 -8.42 -7.74 13.25
C GLU A 60 -9.25 -8.70 12.38
N LEU A 61 -8.68 -9.17 11.26
CA LEU A 61 -9.33 -10.15 10.40
C LEU A 61 -9.54 -11.50 11.12
N ALA A 62 -8.57 -11.95 11.91
CA ALA A 62 -8.66 -13.20 12.65
C ALA A 62 -9.77 -13.15 13.71
N VAL A 63 -9.92 -12.02 14.42
CA VAL A 63 -11.04 -11.77 15.34
C VAL A 63 -12.36 -11.77 14.57
N ALA A 64 -12.46 -11.02 13.47
CA ALA A 64 -13.69 -10.92 12.67
C ALA A 64 -14.13 -12.26 12.07
N ARG A 65 -13.19 -13.18 11.83
CA ARG A 65 -13.47 -14.55 11.36
C ARG A 65 -13.69 -15.56 12.49
N GLY A 66 -13.61 -15.13 13.75
CA GLY A 66 -13.75 -16.01 14.91
C GLY A 66 -12.61 -17.02 15.06
N LEU A 67 -11.45 -16.77 14.44
CA LEU A 67 -10.26 -17.63 14.56
C LEU A 67 -9.54 -17.41 15.90
N VAL A 68 -9.68 -16.22 16.48
CA VAL A 68 -9.19 -15.86 17.81
C VAL A 68 -10.26 -15.05 18.55
N PRO A 69 -10.32 -15.10 19.90
CA PRO A 69 -11.25 -14.27 20.67
C PRO A 69 -10.99 -12.78 20.43
N GLY A 70 -12.06 -12.00 20.28
CA GLY A 70 -11.98 -10.54 20.39
C GLY A 70 -11.85 -10.12 21.86
N SER A 71 -11.05 -9.09 22.12
CA SER A 71 -11.01 -8.40 23.41
C SER A 71 -12.31 -7.64 23.69
#